data_AF-A0AAJ6YTE5-F1
#
_entry.id   AF-A0AAJ6YTE5-F1
#
_cell.length_a   1.000
_cell.length_b   1.000
_cell.length_c   1.000
_cell.angle_alpha   90.00
_cell.angle_beta   90.00
_cell.angle_gamma   90.00
#
_symmetry.space_group_name_H-M   'P 1'
#
loop_
_entity.id
_entity.type
_entity.pdbx_description
1 polymer ?
#
loop_
_entity_poly.entity_id
_entity_poly.type
_entity_poly.pdbx_seq_one_letter_code
_entity_poly.pdbx_strand_id
1 'polypeptide(L)'
;MSHSSAVQVLIKILQIQKEENWMLPVMNMMCLELRLLAVKTETSKKIRNGKPGENLEKCAECLMSCFRICAADNRSSEDDTKRWGMLSLVNQLLKVYFRINKLHLCKPLIRAIESSIYKDHFSLAQQITYRFFVGRKAMFDSNYKAADEYLTYAFQHCHKKSKKNKRLILMYLIPVKMLLGYIPKHNLLKKYNLIEFCDLIEAVKKGNLQNLDIVMCKQESFLINAGIYLIVEKLKLIAYRNLFKKVYLILNTHQIDIQSLLCALKIYGRSEINMDETECLVANLIFDGKIKGYISHQHKKVVISKQNPFPKLSSLL
;
A
#
# COMPACT_ATOMS: atom_id res chain seq x y z
N MET A 1 2.92 -21.27 -25.32
CA MET A 1 4.30 -21.72 -25.64
C MET A 1 4.96 -20.83 -26.68
N SER A 2 4.31 -20.49 -27.80
CA SER A 2 4.89 -19.64 -28.86
C SER A 2 5.45 -18.28 -28.40
N HIS A 3 4.73 -17.53 -27.55
CA HIS A 3 5.17 -16.19 -27.13
C HIS A 3 6.34 -16.17 -26.15
N SER A 4 6.45 -17.18 -25.27
CA SER A 4 7.64 -17.35 -24.42
C SER A 4 8.87 -17.64 -25.28
N SER A 5 8.73 -18.50 -26.29
CA SER A 5 9.80 -18.77 -27.26
C SER A 5 10.22 -17.52 -28.03
N ALA A 6 9.27 -16.67 -28.43
CA ALA A 6 9.58 -15.40 -29.09
C ALA A 6 10.41 -14.46 -28.18
N VAL A 7 10.04 -14.34 -26.90
CA VAL A 7 10.85 -13.55 -25.93
C VAL A 7 12.23 -14.17 -25.70
N GLN A 8 12.36 -15.50 -25.76
CA GLN A 8 13.67 -16.17 -25.69
C GLN A 8 14.56 -15.86 -26.91
N VAL A 9 13.97 -15.75 -28.11
CA VAL A 9 14.71 -15.29 -29.31
C VAL A 9 15.15 -13.84 -29.14
N LEU A 10 14.27 -12.97 -28.67
CA LEU A 10 14.61 -11.58 -28.36
C LEU A 10 15.76 -11.47 -27.35
N ILE A 11 15.75 -12.29 -26.30
CA ILE A 11 16.83 -12.37 -25.30
C ILE A 11 18.17 -12.65 -25.97
N LYS A 12 18.22 -13.59 -26.92
CA LYS A 12 19.45 -13.88 -27.68
C LYS A 12 19.91 -12.69 -28.52
N ILE A 13 18.98 -12.01 -29.20
CA ILE A 13 19.28 -10.81 -30.01
C ILE A 13 19.88 -9.71 -29.13
N LEU A 14 19.26 -9.42 -27.97
CA LEU A 14 19.75 -8.42 -27.02
C LEU A 14 21.14 -8.74 -26.45
N GLN A 15 21.49 -10.03 -26.34
CA GLN A 15 22.83 -10.46 -25.90
C GLN A 15 23.89 -10.33 -26.99
N ILE A 16 23.50 -10.53 -28.26
CA ILE A 16 24.39 -10.37 -29.41
C ILE A 16 24.71 -8.87 -29.61
N GLN A 17 23.70 -8.02 -29.51
CA GLN A 17 23.84 -6.57 -29.70
C GLN A 17 24.30 -5.88 -28.41
N LYS A 18 25.58 -5.98 -28.07
CA LYS A 18 26.10 -5.49 -26.78
C LYS A 18 26.06 -3.97 -26.62
N GLU A 19 26.24 -3.21 -27.70
CA GLU A 19 26.45 -1.75 -27.66
C GLU A 19 25.30 -0.96 -28.31
N GLU A 20 24.16 -1.59 -28.57
CA GLU A 20 22.99 -0.94 -29.18
C GLU A 20 21.74 -1.06 -28.30
N ASN A 21 20.82 -0.09 -28.37
CA ASN A 21 19.54 -0.10 -27.64
C ASN A 21 18.28 0.05 -28.51
N TRP A 22 18.40 0.11 -29.85
CA TRP A 22 17.25 0.33 -30.74
C TRP A 22 16.16 -0.76 -30.62
N MET A 23 16.51 -1.94 -30.09
CA MET A 23 15.58 -3.04 -29.80
C MET A 23 14.75 -2.86 -28.51
N LEU A 24 15.03 -1.87 -27.67
CA LEU A 24 14.29 -1.64 -26.42
C LEU A 24 12.78 -1.41 -26.61
N PRO A 25 12.29 -0.65 -27.62
CA PRO A 25 10.87 -0.51 -27.87
C PRO A 25 10.19 -1.84 -28.23
N VAL A 26 10.85 -2.67 -29.04
CA VAL A 26 10.36 -4.02 -29.41
C VAL A 26 10.29 -4.90 -28.18
N MET A 27 11.34 -4.89 -27.35
CA MET A 27 11.35 -5.61 -26.08
C MET A 27 10.21 -5.19 -25.16
N ASN A 28 9.98 -3.89 -25.00
CA ASN A 28 8.92 -3.35 -24.16
C ASN A 28 7.54 -3.83 -24.62
N MET A 29 7.28 -3.85 -25.94
CA MET A 29 6.02 -4.33 -26.50
C MET A 29 5.85 -5.84 -26.29
N MET A 30 6.87 -6.64 -26.61
CA MET A 30 6.81 -8.09 -26.43
C MET A 30 6.61 -8.49 -24.97
N CYS A 31 7.30 -7.81 -24.05
CA CYS A 31 7.17 -8.05 -22.60
C CYS A 31 5.78 -7.66 -22.09
N LEU A 32 5.21 -6.55 -22.59
CA LEU A 32 3.85 -6.14 -22.29
C LEU A 32 2.83 -7.19 -22.74
N GLU A 33 2.93 -7.64 -24.00
CA GLU A 33 2.02 -8.63 -24.59
C GLU A 33 2.14 -9.98 -23.88
N LEU A 34 3.37 -10.44 -23.58
CA LEU A 34 3.58 -11.68 -22.83
C LEU A 34 2.84 -11.64 -21.49
N ARG A 35 2.92 -10.52 -20.76
CA ARG A 35 2.19 -10.34 -19.49
C ARG A 35 0.68 -10.35 -19.69
N LEU A 36 0.17 -9.62 -20.68
CA LEU A 36 -1.27 -9.55 -20.95
C LEU A 36 -1.84 -10.92 -21.33
N LEU A 37 -1.13 -11.68 -22.15
CA LEU A 37 -1.48 -13.05 -22.50
C LEU A 37 -1.45 -13.97 -21.30
N ALA A 38 -0.39 -13.92 -20.48
CA ALA A 38 -0.30 -14.72 -19.25
C ALA A 38 -1.51 -14.46 -18.33
N VAL A 39 -1.86 -13.18 -18.13
CA VAL A 39 -3.07 -12.79 -17.39
C VAL A 39 -4.34 -13.37 -18.01
N LYS A 40 -4.51 -13.28 -19.34
CA LYS A 40 -5.71 -13.77 -20.03
C LYS A 40 -5.83 -15.30 -19.93
N THR A 41 -4.71 -16.02 -20.01
CA THR A 41 -4.69 -17.48 -19.87
C THR A 41 -5.13 -17.92 -18.48
N GLU A 42 -4.76 -17.20 -17.43
CA GLU A 42 -5.20 -17.52 -16.06
C GLU A 42 -6.67 -17.20 -15.80
N THR A 43 -7.18 -16.09 -16.36
CA THR A 43 -8.61 -15.75 -16.22
C THR A 43 -9.52 -16.69 -17.00
N SER A 44 -8.99 -17.34 -18.04
CA SER A 44 -9.74 -18.29 -18.85
C SER A 44 -9.83 -19.63 -18.09
N LYS A 45 -11.00 -19.92 -17.51
CA LYS A 45 -11.35 -21.16 -16.76
C LYS A 45 -11.09 -22.50 -17.50
N LYS A 46 -10.47 -22.50 -18.69
CA LYS A 46 -10.16 -23.69 -19.50
C LYS A 46 -8.85 -24.39 -19.10
N ILE A 47 -8.13 -23.92 -18.10
CA ILE A 47 -6.99 -24.66 -17.57
C ILE A 47 -7.54 -25.78 -16.66
N ARG A 48 -7.85 -26.93 -17.26
CA ARG A 48 -8.34 -28.13 -16.55
C ARG A 48 -7.28 -28.77 -15.63
N ASN A 49 -5.99 -28.42 -15.72
CA ASN A 49 -4.88 -29.15 -15.06
C ASN A 49 -3.67 -28.31 -14.58
N GLY A 50 -3.74 -26.97 -14.53
CA GLY A 50 -2.59 -26.11 -14.21
C GLY A 50 -2.72 -25.43 -12.86
N LYS A 51 -1.60 -25.25 -12.15
CA LYS A 51 -1.61 -24.54 -10.85
C LYS A 51 -1.91 -23.05 -11.06
N PRO A 52 -2.76 -22.42 -10.24
CA PRO A 52 -2.97 -20.97 -10.29
C PRO A 52 -1.62 -20.24 -10.13
N GLY A 53 -1.32 -19.26 -10.99
CA GLY A 53 -0.05 -18.52 -10.93
C GLY A 53 1.07 -19.07 -11.82
N GLU A 54 1.00 -20.32 -12.30
CA GLU A 54 2.12 -20.97 -13.00
C GLU A 54 2.52 -20.24 -14.30
N ASN A 55 1.53 -19.80 -15.09
CA ASN A 55 1.80 -19.08 -16.33
C ASN A 55 2.37 -17.68 -16.06
N LEU A 56 1.92 -17.02 -14.98
CA LEU A 56 2.49 -15.75 -14.54
C LEU A 56 3.91 -15.90 -14.01
N GLU A 57 4.24 -17.00 -13.34
CA GLU A 57 5.60 -17.29 -12.89
C GLU A 57 6.55 -17.48 -14.07
N LYS A 58 6.17 -18.30 -15.06
CA LYS A 58 6.94 -18.47 -16.31
C LYS A 58 7.11 -17.15 -17.07
N CYS A 59 6.07 -16.30 -17.07
CA CYS A 59 6.15 -14.95 -17.62
C CYS A 59 7.18 -14.11 -16.86
N ALA A 60 7.14 -14.11 -15.52
CA ALA A 60 8.07 -13.35 -14.69
C ALA A 60 9.52 -13.78 -14.91
N GLU A 61 9.79 -15.08 -15.08
CA GLU A 61 11.13 -15.59 -15.41
C GLU A 61 11.65 -15.02 -16.73
N CYS A 62 10.83 -14.99 -17.78
CA CYS A 62 11.19 -14.41 -19.07
C CYS A 62 11.49 -12.89 -18.95
N LEU A 63 10.65 -12.17 -18.21
CA LEU A 63 10.83 -10.74 -17.95
C LEU A 63 12.11 -10.47 -17.12
N MET A 64 12.39 -11.33 -16.13
CA MET A 64 13.60 -11.24 -15.31
C MET A 64 14.88 -11.45 -16.14
N SER A 65 14.86 -12.35 -17.12
CA SER A 65 16.00 -12.54 -18.04
C SER A 65 16.28 -11.28 -18.85
N CYS A 66 15.26 -10.62 -19.40
CA CYS A 66 15.41 -9.34 -20.09
C CYS A 66 15.96 -8.26 -19.14
N PHE A 67 15.46 -8.22 -17.90
CA PHE A 67 15.91 -7.26 -16.89
C PHE A 67 17.39 -7.43 -16.55
N ARG A 68 17.86 -8.67 -16.37
CA ARG A 68 19.27 -8.98 -16.08
C ARG A 68 20.21 -8.50 -17.18
N ILE A 69 19.80 -8.63 -18.45
CA ILE A 69 20.58 -8.13 -19.60
C ILE A 69 20.70 -6.61 -19.54
N CYS A 70 19.57 -5.91 -19.34
CA CYS A 70 19.57 -4.45 -19.25
C CYS A 70 20.36 -3.94 -18.05
N ALA A 71 20.27 -4.62 -16.90
CA ALA A 71 20.95 -4.23 -15.67
C ALA A 71 22.48 -4.47 -15.72
N ALA A 72 22.93 -5.46 -16.50
CA ALA A 72 24.34 -5.79 -16.67
C ALA A 72 25.07 -4.89 -17.70
N ASP A 73 24.34 -4.04 -18.41
CA ASP A 73 24.92 -3.14 -19.42
C ASP A 73 25.64 -1.96 -18.76
N ASN A 74 26.93 -2.13 -18.53
CA ASN A 74 27.79 -1.16 -17.84
C ASN A 74 28.82 -0.49 -18.78
N ARG A 75 28.87 -0.89 -20.05
CA ARG A 75 29.94 -0.52 -20.99
C ARG A 75 29.49 0.46 -22.07
N SER A 76 28.19 0.51 -22.35
CA SER A 76 27.63 1.36 -23.39
C SER A 76 27.61 2.83 -22.95
N SER A 77 27.62 3.73 -23.93
CA SER A 77 27.38 5.17 -23.74
C SER A 77 26.00 5.42 -23.12
N GLU A 78 25.74 6.63 -22.62
CA GLU A 78 24.42 6.99 -22.09
C GLU A 78 23.32 6.93 -23.17
N ASP A 79 23.65 7.24 -24.42
CA ASP A 79 22.70 7.23 -25.52
C ASP A 79 22.34 5.81 -25.98
N ASP A 80 23.28 4.86 -25.85
CA ASP A 80 23.14 3.49 -26.36
C ASP A 80 22.88 2.44 -25.27
N THR A 81 22.81 2.84 -24.00
CA THR A 81 22.63 1.87 -22.91
C THR A 81 21.25 1.21 -22.93
N LYS A 82 21.22 -0.08 -22.64
CA LYS A 82 20.00 -0.87 -22.41
C LYS A 82 19.38 -0.59 -21.05
N ARG A 83 20.06 0.13 -20.15
CA ARG A 83 19.54 0.50 -18.82
C ARG A 83 18.26 1.34 -18.91
N TRP A 84 18.03 2.04 -20.03
CA TRP A 84 16.76 2.70 -20.34
C TRP A 84 15.54 1.77 -20.34
N GLY A 85 15.74 0.47 -20.58
CA GLY A 85 14.69 -0.56 -20.53
C GLY A 85 14.31 -1.02 -19.11
N MET A 86 15.15 -0.76 -18.10
CA MET A 86 15.00 -1.35 -16.77
C MET A 86 13.67 -1.00 -16.11
N LEU A 87 13.27 0.28 -16.09
CA LEU A 87 12.06 0.69 -15.37
C LEU A 87 10.78 0.10 -16.00
N SER A 88 10.74 0.01 -17.32
CA SER A 88 9.62 -0.61 -18.04
C SER A 88 9.47 -2.09 -17.64
N LEU A 89 10.58 -2.84 -17.65
CA LEU A 89 10.60 -4.25 -17.25
C LEU A 89 10.23 -4.44 -15.78
N VAL A 90 10.79 -3.62 -14.88
CA VAL A 90 10.44 -3.62 -13.45
C VAL A 90 8.95 -3.36 -13.26
N ASN A 91 8.36 -2.42 -13.98
CA ASN A 91 6.92 -2.17 -13.91
C ASN A 91 6.07 -3.35 -14.40
N GLN A 92 6.52 -4.11 -15.40
CA GLN A 92 5.85 -5.36 -15.80
C GLN A 92 5.97 -6.43 -14.70
N LEU A 93 7.18 -6.62 -14.15
CA LEU A 93 7.47 -7.58 -13.08
C LEU A 93 6.67 -7.29 -11.80
N LEU A 94 6.61 -6.02 -11.37
CA LEU A 94 5.81 -5.61 -10.21
C LEU A 94 4.33 -5.95 -10.42
N LYS A 95 3.77 -5.70 -11.62
CA LYS A 95 2.38 -6.08 -11.93
C LYS A 95 2.13 -7.59 -11.83
N VAL A 96 3.11 -8.41 -12.20
CA VAL A 96 3.03 -9.86 -12.06
C VAL A 96 3.15 -10.28 -10.59
N TYR A 97 4.17 -9.81 -9.88
CA TYR A 97 4.43 -10.19 -8.49
C TYR A 97 3.33 -9.79 -7.52
N PHE A 98 2.72 -8.63 -7.70
CA PHE A 98 1.54 -8.24 -6.93
C PHE A 98 0.32 -9.13 -7.22
N ARG A 99 0.22 -9.67 -8.43
CA ARG A 99 -0.90 -10.56 -8.81
C ARG A 99 -0.74 -11.98 -8.26
N ILE A 100 0.47 -12.51 -8.23
CA ILE A 100 0.79 -13.81 -7.63
C ILE A 100 1.12 -13.73 -6.13
N ASN A 101 0.96 -12.56 -5.51
CA ASN A 101 1.25 -12.30 -4.10
C ASN A 101 2.69 -12.63 -3.64
N LYS A 102 3.69 -12.54 -4.54
CA LYS A 102 5.12 -12.74 -4.21
C LYS A 102 5.85 -11.41 -3.98
N LEU A 103 5.38 -10.63 -3.00
CA LEU A 103 5.87 -9.26 -2.76
C LEU A 103 7.35 -9.17 -2.33
N HIS A 104 7.91 -10.24 -1.76
CA HIS A 104 9.32 -10.29 -1.36
C HIS A 104 10.26 -10.14 -2.57
N LEU A 105 9.86 -10.62 -3.76
CA LEU A 105 10.62 -10.53 -5.01
C LEU A 105 10.71 -9.10 -5.56
N CYS A 106 9.88 -8.17 -5.07
CA CYS A 106 9.95 -6.77 -5.47
C CYS A 106 11.19 -6.06 -4.89
N LYS A 107 11.71 -6.50 -3.74
CA LYS A 107 12.78 -5.79 -3.01
C LYS A 107 14.09 -5.67 -3.82
N PRO A 108 14.60 -6.73 -4.48
CA PRO A 108 15.78 -6.62 -5.34
C PRO A 108 15.58 -5.68 -6.53
N LEU A 109 14.40 -5.70 -7.16
CA LEU A 109 14.07 -4.84 -8.29
C LEU A 109 14.02 -3.36 -7.90
N ILE A 110 13.42 -3.07 -6.75
CA ILE A 110 13.36 -1.71 -6.20
C ILE A 110 14.78 -1.19 -5.96
N ARG A 111 15.64 -2.00 -5.31
CA ARG A 111 17.04 -1.63 -5.05
C ARG A 111 17.80 -1.31 -6.34
N ALA A 112 17.65 -2.14 -7.38
CA ALA A 112 18.34 -1.94 -8.64
C ALA A 112 17.93 -0.64 -9.36
N ILE A 113 16.67 -0.22 -9.24
CA ILE A 113 16.20 1.06 -9.79
C ILE A 113 16.69 2.23 -8.93
N GLU A 114 16.60 2.14 -7.60
CA GLU A 114 17.04 3.23 -6.71
C GLU A 114 18.57 3.45 -6.76
N SER A 115 19.35 2.41 -7.08
CA SER A 115 20.80 2.52 -7.33
C SER A 115 21.16 2.98 -8.74
N SER A 116 20.18 3.11 -9.64
CA SER A 116 20.42 3.51 -11.02
C SER A 116 20.55 5.04 -11.14
N ILE A 117 21.54 5.49 -11.91
CA ILE A 117 21.76 6.91 -12.23
C ILE A 117 20.57 7.48 -13.04
N TYR A 118 19.88 6.63 -13.80
CA TYR A 118 18.80 7.02 -14.71
C TYR A 118 17.41 7.14 -14.05
N LYS A 119 17.30 6.90 -12.73
CA LYS A 119 16.01 6.80 -12.02
C LYS A 119 15.06 7.97 -12.25
N ASP A 120 15.58 9.18 -12.40
CA ASP A 120 14.80 10.41 -12.58
C ASP A 120 14.60 10.78 -14.07
N HIS A 121 15.31 10.11 -14.98
CA HIS A 121 15.29 10.39 -16.43
C HIS A 121 14.27 9.55 -17.20
N PHE A 122 13.72 8.50 -16.58
CA PHE A 122 12.68 7.70 -17.23
C PHE A 122 11.41 8.52 -17.48
N SER A 123 10.59 8.12 -18.46
CA SER A 123 9.31 8.80 -18.70
C SER A 123 8.43 8.88 -17.45
N LEU A 124 7.73 10.01 -17.28
CA LEU A 124 6.88 10.26 -16.12
C LEU A 124 5.83 9.15 -15.90
N ALA A 125 5.28 8.59 -16.97
CA ALA A 125 4.31 7.49 -16.89
C ALA A 125 4.90 6.22 -16.23
N GLN A 126 6.16 5.90 -16.54
CA GLN A 126 6.86 4.77 -15.94
C GLN A 126 7.21 5.06 -14.47
N GLN A 127 7.66 6.28 -14.16
CA GLN A 127 7.94 6.70 -12.79
C GLN A 127 6.68 6.63 -11.90
N ILE A 128 5.53 7.13 -12.38
CA ILE A 128 4.25 7.07 -11.65
C ILE A 128 3.85 5.61 -11.37
N THR A 129 3.97 4.73 -12.37
CA THR A 129 3.64 3.31 -12.22
C THR A 129 4.53 2.66 -11.17
N TYR A 130 5.84 2.93 -11.23
CA TYR A 130 6.82 2.42 -10.28
C TYR A 130 6.50 2.90 -8.86
N ARG A 131 6.39 4.23 -8.66
CA ARG A 131 6.10 4.83 -7.35
C ARG A 131 4.78 4.31 -6.77
N PHE A 132 3.76 4.08 -7.59
CA PHE A 132 2.51 3.44 -7.14
C PHE A 132 2.73 2.04 -6.54
N PHE A 133 3.48 1.17 -7.22
CA PHE A 133 3.74 -0.19 -6.71
C PHE A 133 4.68 -0.21 -5.52
N VAL A 134 5.73 0.63 -5.50
CA VAL A 134 6.63 0.75 -4.35
C VAL A 134 5.88 1.27 -3.12
N GLY A 135 5.02 2.27 -3.30
CA GLY A 135 4.18 2.79 -2.22
C GLY A 135 3.20 1.73 -1.67
N ARG A 136 2.58 0.92 -2.54
CA ARG A 136 1.76 -0.21 -2.11
C ARG A 136 2.56 -1.27 -1.34
N LYS A 137 3.78 -1.58 -1.77
CA LYS A 137 4.66 -2.50 -1.05
C LYS A 137 4.98 -1.96 0.36
N ALA A 138 5.38 -0.69 0.44
CA ALA A 138 5.68 -0.03 1.71
C ALA A 138 4.47 -0.03 2.66
N MET A 139 3.26 0.17 2.13
CA MET A 139 2.01 0.06 2.88
C MET A 139 1.83 -1.35 3.49
N PHE A 140 2.08 -2.41 2.72
CA PHE A 140 2.02 -3.79 3.23
C PHE A 140 3.11 -4.09 4.27
N ASP A 141 4.30 -3.52 4.10
CA ASP A 141 5.40 -3.59 5.09
C ASP A 141 5.15 -2.70 6.34
N SER A 142 3.99 -2.04 6.43
CA SER A 142 3.63 -1.09 7.51
C SER A 142 4.55 0.14 7.60
N ASN A 143 5.36 0.42 6.57
CA ASN A 143 6.12 1.66 6.45
C ASN A 143 5.25 2.75 5.82
N TYR A 144 4.35 3.33 6.63
CA TYR A 144 3.34 4.28 6.15
C TYR A 144 3.92 5.62 5.69
N LYS A 145 5.06 6.06 6.24
CA LYS A 145 5.74 7.27 5.79
C LYS A 145 6.23 7.14 4.36
N ALA A 146 7.00 6.09 4.08
CA ALA A 146 7.45 5.82 2.73
C ALA A 146 6.23 5.63 1.81
N ALA A 147 5.26 4.81 2.22
CA ALA A 147 4.04 4.60 1.43
C ALA A 147 3.36 5.92 1.03
N ASP A 148 3.27 6.87 1.97
CA ASP A 148 2.69 8.18 1.74
C ASP A 148 3.48 9.01 0.73
N GLU A 149 4.81 9.09 0.87
CA GLU A 149 5.69 9.81 -0.06
C GLU A 149 5.53 9.28 -1.49
N TYR A 150 5.65 7.96 -1.66
CA TYR A 150 5.54 7.28 -2.96
C TYR A 150 4.15 7.45 -3.60
N LEU A 151 3.08 7.24 -2.82
CA LEU A 151 1.71 7.33 -3.34
C LEU A 151 1.27 8.79 -3.57
N THR A 152 1.72 9.73 -2.73
CA THR A 152 1.47 11.16 -2.92
C THR A 152 2.15 11.65 -4.20
N TYR A 153 3.42 11.28 -4.42
CA TYR A 153 4.13 11.59 -5.66
C TYR A 153 3.36 11.07 -6.88
N ALA A 154 2.97 9.77 -6.86
CA ALA A 154 2.22 9.15 -7.94
C ALA A 154 0.90 9.89 -8.20
N PHE A 155 0.16 10.27 -7.14
CA PHE A 155 -1.11 10.98 -7.29
C PHE A 155 -0.95 12.38 -7.89
N GLN A 156 0.04 13.14 -7.42
CA GLN A 156 0.28 14.53 -7.85
C GLN A 156 0.72 14.58 -9.32
N HIS A 157 1.67 13.72 -9.71
CA HIS A 157 2.22 13.68 -11.07
C HIS A 157 1.33 12.95 -12.07
N CYS A 158 0.36 12.13 -11.61
CA CYS A 158 -0.61 11.50 -12.50
C CYS A 158 -1.42 12.55 -13.27
N HIS A 159 -1.52 12.36 -14.58
CA HIS A 159 -2.22 13.28 -15.48
C HIS A 159 -3.69 13.48 -15.07
N LYS A 160 -4.18 14.72 -15.16
CA LYS A 160 -5.54 15.11 -14.70
C LYS A 160 -6.67 14.36 -15.43
N LYS A 161 -6.47 14.00 -16.70
CA LYS A 161 -7.45 13.21 -17.49
C LYS A 161 -7.50 11.73 -17.08
N SER A 162 -6.44 11.20 -16.44
CA SER A 162 -6.33 9.79 -16.05
C SER A 162 -7.09 9.48 -14.75
N LYS A 163 -8.40 9.75 -14.73
CA LYS A 163 -9.26 9.62 -13.54
C LYS A 163 -9.22 8.22 -12.93
N LYS A 164 -9.19 7.16 -13.77
CA LYS A 164 -9.09 5.76 -13.32
C LYS A 164 -7.82 5.51 -12.50
N ASN A 165 -6.67 5.99 -12.97
CA ASN A 165 -5.39 5.83 -12.28
C ASN A 165 -5.35 6.66 -10.99
N LYS A 166 -5.83 7.92 -11.02
CA LYS A 166 -5.94 8.73 -9.80
C LYS A 166 -6.83 8.08 -8.75
N ARG A 167 -7.98 7.53 -9.15
CA ARG A 167 -8.86 6.76 -8.25
C ARG A 167 -8.11 5.57 -7.65
N LEU A 168 -7.40 4.80 -8.48
CA LEU A 168 -6.64 3.64 -8.01
C LEU A 168 -5.53 4.03 -7.05
N ILE A 169 -4.81 5.13 -7.27
CA ILE A 169 -3.80 5.62 -6.33
C ILE A 169 -4.45 6.02 -5.00
N LEU A 170 -5.57 6.75 -5.06
CA LEU A 170 -6.31 7.20 -3.87
C LEU A 170 -6.87 6.04 -3.02
N MET A 171 -7.27 4.93 -3.64
CA MET A 171 -7.69 3.72 -2.93
C MET A 171 -6.67 3.26 -1.88
N TYR A 172 -5.38 3.41 -2.16
CA TYR A 172 -4.30 3.04 -1.24
C TYR A 172 -3.80 4.24 -0.42
N LEU A 173 -3.77 5.43 -1.01
CA LEU A 173 -3.29 6.64 -0.33
C LEU A 173 -4.21 7.08 0.82
N ILE A 174 -5.54 6.92 0.69
CA ILE A 174 -6.50 7.34 1.71
C ILE A 174 -6.28 6.59 3.03
N PRO A 175 -6.28 5.24 3.08
CA PRO A 175 -5.97 4.51 4.32
C PRO A 175 -4.61 4.87 4.92
N VAL A 176 -3.57 5.03 4.09
CA VAL A 176 -2.22 5.43 4.54
C VAL A 176 -2.25 6.81 5.19
N LYS A 177 -2.85 7.81 4.54
CA LYS A 177 -3.00 9.17 5.08
C LYS A 177 -3.80 9.16 6.38
N MET A 178 -4.86 8.36 6.48
CA MET A 178 -5.64 8.21 7.71
C MET A 178 -4.81 7.59 8.84
N LEU A 179 -3.96 6.60 8.55
CA LEU A 179 -3.01 6.04 9.52
C LEU A 179 -2.01 7.07 10.04
N LEU A 180 -1.58 7.99 9.18
CA LEU A 180 -0.75 9.14 9.51
C LEU A 180 -1.53 10.28 10.20
N GLY A 181 -2.85 10.14 10.41
CA GLY A 181 -3.72 11.11 11.08
C GLY A 181 -4.27 12.22 10.19
N TYR A 182 -4.13 12.12 8.87
CA TYR A 182 -4.75 13.02 7.92
C TYR A 182 -6.14 12.52 7.52
N ILE A 183 -7.14 13.40 7.60
CA ILE A 183 -8.51 13.08 7.21
C ILE A 183 -8.77 13.64 5.81
N PRO A 184 -9.18 12.83 4.82
CA PRO A 184 -9.45 13.31 3.48
C PRO A 184 -10.73 14.16 3.43
N LYS A 185 -10.75 15.16 2.52
CA LYS A 185 -11.91 16.03 2.31
C LYS A 185 -13.02 15.33 1.53
N HIS A 186 -14.28 15.56 1.90
CA HIS A 186 -15.44 14.97 1.20
C HIS A 186 -15.47 15.28 -0.31
N ASN A 187 -15.05 16.48 -0.72
CA ASN A 187 -15.02 16.88 -2.13
C ASN A 187 -14.04 16.03 -2.96
N LEU A 188 -12.94 15.56 -2.34
CA LEU A 188 -11.98 14.67 -2.99
C LEU A 188 -12.61 13.31 -3.30
N LEU A 189 -13.37 12.76 -2.34
CA LEU A 189 -14.04 11.46 -2.47
C LEU A 189 -15.09 11.48 -3.57
N LYS A 190 -15.94 12.52 -3.58
CA LYS A 190 -16.92 12.76 -4.65
C LYS A 190 -16.25 12.85 -6.02
N LYS A 191 -15.17 13.64 -6.13
CA LYS A 191 -14.45 13.87 -7.41
C LYS A 191 -13.92 12.59 -8.06
N TYR A 192 -13.50 11.61 -7.26
CA TYR A 192 -12.89 10.37 -7.76
C TYR A 192 -13.75 9.11 -7.54
N ASN A 193 -15.02 9.27 -7.17
CA ASN A 193 -15.96 8.17 -6.92
C ASN A 193 -15.44 7.17 -5.87
N LEU A 194 -15.16 7.69 -4.67
CA LEU A 194 -14.63 6.97 -3.49
C LEU A 194 -15.55 7.17 -2.27
N ILE A 195 -16.86 7.18 -2.52
CA ILE A 195 -17.89 7.46 -1.50
C ILE A 195 -17.94 6.34 -0.45
N GLU A 196 -17.48 5.14 -0.81
CA GLU A 196 -17.33 4.00 0.08
C GLU A 196 -16.49 4.37 1.32
N PHE A 197 -15.47 5.24 1.16
CA PHE A 197 -14.66 5.68 2.29
C PHE A 197 -15.36 6.67 3.23
N CYS A 198 -16.47 7.32 2.84
CA CYS A 198 -17.12 8.35 3.66
C CYS A 198 -17.50 7.82 5.04
N ASP A 199 -18.23 6.71 5.09
CA ASP A 199 -18.72 6.13 6.34
C ASP A 199 -17.55 5.64 7.21
N LEU A 200 -16.51 5.09 6.57
CA LEU A 200 -15.28 4.64 7.23
C LEU A 200 -14.56 5.81 7.90
N ILE A 201 -14.39 6.92 7.18
CA ILE A 201 -13.74 8.12 7.69
C ILE A 201 -14.52 8.70 8.86
N GLU A 202 -15.84 8.75 8.76
CA GLU A 202 -16.69 9.26 9.82
C GLU A 202 -16.62 8.41 11.09
N ALA A 203 -16.66 7.07 10.94
CA ALA A 203 -16.55 6.13 12.05
C ALA A 203 -15.20 6.30 12.78
N VAL A 204 -14.09 6.36 12.04
CA VAL A 204 -12.74 6.55 12.62
C VAL A 204 -12.61 7.93 13.30
N LYS A 205 -13.12 8.99 12.66
CA LYS A 205 -13.10 10.35 13.23
C LYS A 205 -13.92 10.46 14.50
N LYS A 206 -15.08 9.81 14.55
CA LYS A 206 -15.95 9.77 15.74
C LYS A 206 -15.45 8.79 16.80
N GLY A 207 -14.51 7.90 16.49
CA GLY A 207 -14.14 6.81 17.40
C GLY A 207 -15.30 5.84 17.66
N ASN A 208 -16.22 5.70 16.69
CA ASN A 208 -17.35 4.79 16.80
C ASN A 208 -16.95 3.43 16.22
N LEU A 209 -16.60 2.50 17.11
CA LEU A 209 -16.08 1.18 16.76
C LEU A 209 -17.16 0.27 16.18
N GLN A 210 -18.37 0.31 16.73
CA GLN A 210 -19.50 -0.46 16.20
C GLN A 210 -19.83 -0.07 14.76
N ASN A 211 -19.92 1.24 14.49
CA ASN A 211 -20.18 1.71 13.13
C ASN A 211 -19.01 1.36 12.20
N LEU A 212 -17.77 1.39 12.70
CA LEU A 212 -16.60 0.98 11.94
C LEU A 212 -16.68 -0.50 11.54
N ASP A 213 -17.04 -1.37 12.48
CA ASP A 213 -17.22 -2.81 12.23
C ASP A 213 -18.36 -3.06 11.22
N ILE A 214 -19.52 -2.39 11.37
CA ILE A 214 -20.64 -2.48 10.42
C ILE A 214 -20.24 -2.04 9.01
N VAL A 215 -19.55 -0.90 8.88
CA VAL A 215 -19.09 -0.38 7.58
C VAL A 215 -18.09 -1.33 6.93
N MET A 216 -17.16 -1.88 7.72
CA MET A 216 -16.20 -2.87 7.23
C MET A 216 -16.88 -4.15 6.74
N CYS A 217 -17.88 -4.67 7.47
CA CYS A 217 -18.66 -5.83 7.01
C CYS A 217 -19.45 -5.52 5.73
N LYS A 218 -20.13 -4.36 5.67
CA LYS A 218 -20.89 -3.94 4.48
C LYS A 218 -20.02 -3.82 3.23
N GLN A 219 -18.75 -3.41 3.40
CA GLN A 219 -17.81 -3.17 2.30
C GLN A 219 -16.74 -4.27 2.17
N GLU A 220 -16.91 -5.40 2.85
CA GLU A 220 -15.89 -6.44 2.96
C GLU A 220 -15.39 -6.91 1.59
N SER A 221 -16.30 -7.27 0.69
CA SER A 221 -15.97 -7.72 -0.67
C SER A 221 -15.15 -6.68 -1.44
N PHE A 222 -15.49 -5.40 -1.32
CA PHE A 222 -14.77 -4.30 -1.96
C PHE A 222 -13.35 -4.15 -1.38
N LEU A 223 -13.23 -4.16 -0.05
CA LEU A 223 -11.96 -4.00 0.65
C LEU A 223 -11.00 -5.18 0.41
N ILE A 224 -11.53 -6.41 0.37
CA ILE A 224 -10.78 -7.63 0.04
C ILE A 224 -10.32 -7.60 -1.41
N ASN A 225 -11.22 -7.34 -2.36
CA ASN A 225 -10.88 -7.29 -3.79
C ASN A 225 -9.88 -6.18 -4.11
N ALA A 226 -9.93 -5.06 -3.38
CA ALA A 226 -8.94 -3.98 -3.51
C ALA A 226 -7.60 -4.28 -2.80
N GLY A 227 -7.55 -5.30 -1.93
CA GLY A 227 -6.38 -5.67 -1.14
C GLY A 227 -6.03 -4.66 -0.05
N ILE A 228 -7.02 -3.98 0.53
CA ILE A 228 -6.84 -2.95 1.57
C ILE A 228 -7.53 -3.28 2.90
N TYR A 229 -8.26 -4.39 2.99
CA TYR A 229 -9.00 -4.80 4.19
C TYR A 229 -8.15 -4.73 5.46
N LEU A 230 -6.98 -5.38 5.46
CA LEU A 230 -6.06 -5.39 6.61
C LEU A 230 -5.53 -4.00 6.97
N ILE A 231 -5.38 -3.10 6.00
CA ILE A 231 -4.91 -1.73 6.24
C ILE A 231 -6.01 -0.90 6.88
N VAL A 232 -7.25 -1.09 6.42
CA VAL A 232 -8.44 -0.46 7.00
C VAL A 232 -8.68 -0.97 8.42
N GLU A 233 -8.46 -2.26 8.69
CA GLU A 233 -8.58 -2.83 10.03
C GLU A 233 -7.63 -2.15 11.04
N LYS A 234 -6.41 -1.79 10.62
CA LYS A 234 -5.48 -1.03 11.47
C LYS A 234 -5.99 0.35 11.87
N LEU A 235 -6.96 0.93 11.14
CA LEU A 235 -7.60 2.18 11.53
C LEU A 235 -8.43 2.04 12.82
N LYS A 236 -8.80 0.83 13.25
CA LYS A 236 -9.46 0.59 14.54
C LYS A 236 -8.63 1.13 15.70
N LEU A 237 -7.30 1.00 15.67
CA LEU A 237 -6.40 1.57 16.68
C LEU A 237 -6.53 3.09 16.79
N ILE A 238 -6.76 3.77 15.67
CA ILE A 238 -6.99 5.22 15.65
C ILE A 238 -8.38 5.56 16.17
N ALA A 239 -9.39 4.75 15.86
CA ALA A 239 -10.73 4.90 16.41
C ALA A 239 -10.73 4.75 17.95
N TYR A 240 -10.05 3.73 18.50
CA TYR A 240 -9.85 3.55 19.95
C TYR A 240 -9.18 4.78 20.57
N ARG A 241 -8.07 5.24 19.99
CA ARG A 241 -7.37 6.45 20.44
C ARG A 241 -8.29 7.68 20.44
N ASN A 242 -9.09 7.86 19.39
CA ASN A 242 -10.01 8.99 19.27
C ASN A 242 -11.15 8.93 20.29
N LEU A 243 -11.67 7.72 20.58
CA LEU A 243 -12.66 7.50 21.63
C LEU A 243 -12.10 7.87 23.01
N PHE A 244 -10.91 7.36 23.37
CA PHE A 244 -10.28 7.68 24.65
C PHE A 244 -9.90 9.15 24.77
N LYS A 245 -9.50 9.80 23.66
CA LYS A 245 -9.32 11.25 23.62
C LYS A 245 -10.62 12.00 23.94
N LYS A 246 -11.77 11.53 23.46
CA LYS A 246 -13.06 12.14 23.80
C LYS A 246 -13.37 11.99 25.29
N VAL A 247 -13.17 10.80 25.86
CA VAL A 247 -13.38 10.57 27.30
C VAL A 247 -12.49 11.51 28.12
N TYR A 248 -11.22 11.64 27.77
CA TYR A 248 -10.30 12.59 28.41
C TYR A 248 -10.80 14.03 28.34
N LEU A 249 -11.25 14.49 27.17
CA LEU A 249 -11.76 15.85 26.99
C LEU A 249 -13.05 16.12 27.77
N ILE A 250 -13.91 15.10 27.91
CA ILE A 250 -15.18 15.22 28.65
C ILE A 250 -14.92 15.26 30.16
N LEU A 251 -14.09 14.36 30.69
CA LEU A 251 -13.80 14.30 32.12
C LEU A 251 -12.87 15.43 32.57
N ASN A 252 -12.10 16.01 31.65
CA ASN A 252 -11.17 17.12 31.88
C ASN A 252 -10.21 16.88 33.07
N THR A 253 -9.72 15.63 33.20
CA THR A 253 -8.80 15.20 34.26
C THR A 253 -7.66 14.40 33.68
N HIS A 254 -6.48 14.48 34.31
CA HIS A 254 -5.31 13.69 33.94
C HIS A 254 -5.32 12.29 34.55
N GLN A 255 -6.24 11.98 35.44
CA GLN A 255 -6.39 10.67 36.05
C GLN A 255 -7.77 10.12 35.68
N ILE A 256 -7.81 9.23 34.69
CA ILE A 256 -9.07 8.66 34.18
C ILE A 256 -9.25 7.26 34.76
N ASP A 257 -10.37 7.00 35.43
CA ASP A 257 -10.72 5.65 35.83
C ASP A 257 -10.88 4.75 34.60
N ILE A 258 -10.26 3.56 34.65
CA ILE A 258 -10.38 2.57 33.56
C ILE A 258 -11.84 2.21 33.30
N GLN A 259 -12.67 2.22 34.36
CA GLN A 259 -14.12 2.05 34.27
C GLN A 259 -14.78 3.07 33.33
N SER A 260 -14.31 4.32 33.29
CA SER A 260 -14.86 5.34 32.38
C SER A 260 -14.55 5.01 30.91
N LEU A 261 -13.36 4.48 30.65
CA LEU A 261 -12.97 4.01 29.31
C LEU A 261 -13.78 2.78 28.90
N LEU A 262 -13.97 1.83 29.83
CA LEU A 262 -14.82 0.65 29.64
C LEU A 262 -16.26 1.04 29.30
N CYS A 263 -16.86 1.96 30.07
CA CYS A 263 -18.20 2.47 29.80
C CYS A 263 -18.29 3.08 28.39
N ALA A 264 -17.30 3.88 28.00
CA ALA A 264 -17.27 4.46 26.66
C ALA A 264 -17.18 3.39 25.55
N LEU A 265 -16.39 2.33 25.75
CA LEU A 265 -16.30 1.22 24.81
C LEU A 265 -17.62 0.46 24.67
N LYS A 266 -18.30 0.21 25.79
CA LYS A 266 -19.62 -0.43 25.81
C LYS A 266 -20.68 0.40 25.08
N ILE A 267 -20.71 1.71 25.31
CA ILE A 267 -21.61 2.66 24.63
C ILE A 267 -21.36 2.66 23.11
N TYR A 268 -20.10 2.57 22.69
CA TYR A 268 -19.72 2.52 21.26
C TYR A 268 -19.62 1.10 20.70
N GLY A 269 -20.38 0.17 21.32
CA GLY A 269 -20.76 -1.15 20.81
C GLY A 269 -19.76 -2.28 20.97
N ARG A 270 -18.86 -2.18 21.96
CA ARG A 270 -18.10 -3.33 22.50
C ARG A 270 -18.74 -3.80 23.80
N SER A 271 -19.95 -4.34 23.72
CA SER A 271 -20.76 -4.71 24.90
C SER A 271 -20.12 -5.77 25.80
N GLU A 272 -19.39 -6.71 25.20
CA GLU A 272 -18.76 -7.84 25.89
C GLU A 272 -17.35 -7.53 26.43
N ILE A 273 -16.80 -6.34 26.14
CA ILE A 273 -15.44 -6.03 26.55
C ILE A 273 -15.35 -5.93 28.08
N ASN A 274 -14.26 -6.48 28.64
CA ASN A 274 -14.00 -6.47 30.07
C ASN A 274 -12.90 -5.47 30.47
N MET A 275 -12.61 -5.40 31.77
CA MET A 275 -11.60 -4.49 32.33
C MET A 275 -10.20 -4.83 31.83
N ASP A 276 -9.82 -6.10 31.80
CA ASP A 276 -8.48 -6.54 31.42
C ASP A 276 -8.19 -6.25 29.94
N GLU A 277 -9.18 -6.47 29.06
CA GLU A 277 -9.11 -6.10 27.65
C GLU A 277 -9.01 -4.59 27.46
N THR A 278 -9.74 -3.81 28.27
CA THR A 278 -9.65 -2.35 28.25
C THR A 278 -8.25 -1.87 28.67
N GLU A 279 -7.70 -2.44 29.75
CA GLU A 279 -6.32 -2.19 30.20
C GLU A 279 -5.31 -2.53 29.10
N CYS A 280 -5.47 -3.69 28.44
CA CYS A 280 -4.62 -4.12 27.34
C CYS A 280 -4.68 -3.15 26.14
N LEU A 281 -5.88 -2.70 25.75
CA LEU A 281 -6.04 -1.70 24.69
C LEU A 281 -5.33 -0.39 25.02
N VAL A 282 -5.48 0.12 26.25
CA VAL A 282 -4.81 1.33 26.70
C VAL A 282 -3.29 1.13 26.71
N ALA A 283 -2.81 0.00 27.23
CA ALA A 283 -1.39 -0.33 27.29
C ALA A 283 -0.76 -0.32 25.89
N ASN A 284 -1.42 -0.95 24.90
CA ASN A 284 -0.98 -0.94 23.51
C ASN A 284 -0.93 0.46 22.91
N LEU A 285 -1.93 1.31 23.20
CA LEU A 285 -1.93 2.70 22.73
C LEU A 285 -0.85 3.56 23.40
N ILE A 286 -0.48 3.26 24.64
CA ILE A 286 0.64 3.91 25.34
C ILE A 286 1.97 3.45 24.75
N PHE A 287 2.16 2.13 24.57
CA PHE A 287 3.34 1.53 23.97
C PHE A 287 3.63 2.10 22.58
N ASP A 288 2.59 2.24 21.75
CA ASP A 288 2.66 2.85 20.42
C ASP A 288 2.86 4.38 20.42
N GLY A 289 2.96 5.02 21.59
CA GLY A 289 3.08 6.47 21.74
C GLY A 289 1.83 7.26 21.33
N LYS A 290 0.73 6.58 21.00
CA LYS A 290 -0.55 7.17 20.59
C LYS A 290 -1.25 7.90 21.73
N ILE A 291 -0.97 7.48 22.97
CA ILE A 291 -1.34 8.12 24.23
C ILE A 291 -0.06 8.27 25.05
N LYS A 292 0.17 9.45 25.64
CA LYS A 292 1.27 9.65 26.59
C LYS A 292 0.74 9.52 28.01
N GLY A 293 1.25 8.56 28.77
CA GLY A 293 0.81 8.29 30.13
C GLY A 293 1.28 6.92 30.63
N TYR A 294 0.71 6.48 31.75
CA TYR A 294 0.92 5.14 32.30
C TYR A 294 -0.37 4.63 32.95
N ILE A 295 -0.45 3.31 33.14
CA ILE A 295 -1.55 2.66 33.87
C ILE A 295 -1.13 2.50 35.33
N SER A 296 -1.93 3.01 36.26
CA SER A 296 -1.85 2.70 37.68
C SER A 296 -2.79 1.54 37.98
N HIS A 297 -2.25 0.32 37.95
CA HIS A 297 -3.06 -0.89 38.16
C HIS A 297 -3.68 -0.96 39.57
N GLN A 298 -2.94 -0.54 40.61
CA GLN A 298 -3.44 -0.54 42.00
C GLN A 298 -4.67 0.36 42.17
N HIS A 299 -4.70 1.51 41.48
CA HIS A 299 -5.80 2.47 41.56
C HIS A 299 -6.82 2.33 40.43
N LYS A 300 -6.64 1.36 39.51
CA LYS A 300 -7.46 1.17 38.30
C LYS A 300 -7.67 2.45 37.50
N LYS A 301 -6.59 3.24 37.35
CA LYS A 301 -6.57 4.53 36.66
C LYS A 301 -5.53 4.59 35.55
N VAL A 302 -5.82 5.35 34.51
CA VAL A 302 -4.86 5.77 33.49
C VAL A 302 -4.43 7.19 33.82
N VAL A 303 -3.13 7.38 34.08
CA VAL A 303 -2.55 8.70 34.32
C VAL A 303 -2.00 9.24 33.01
N ILE A 304 -2.67 10.24 32.45
CA ILE A 304 -2.36 10.84 31.17
C ILE A 304 -1.44 12.05 31.36
N SER A 305 -0.44 12.19 30.48
CA SER A 305 0.51 13.31 30.46
C SER A 305 -0.19 14.67 30.42
N LYS A 306 0.34 15.64 31.18
CA LYS A 306 -0.08 17.05 31.09
C LYS A 306 0.34 17.70 29.79
N GLN A 307 1.47 17.25 29.22
CA GLN A 307 2.00 17.78 27.97
C GLN A 307 1.66 16.84 26.83
N ASN A 308 0.89 17.34 25.87
CA ASN A 308 0.52 16.64 24.64
C ASN A 308 0.02 15.18 24.89
N PRO A 309 -1.09 15.02 25.65
CA PRO A 309 -1.62 13.71 26.09
C PRO A 309 -1.92 12.75 24.93
N PHE A 310 -2.32 13.30 23.79
CA PHE A 310 -2.64 12.57 22.55
C PHE A 310 -1.85 13.20 21.40
N PRO A 311 -0.57 12.82 21.19
CA PRO A 311 0.30 13.41 20.17
C PRO A 311 -0.27 13.33 18.76
N LYS A 312 0.06 14.28 17.88
CA LYS A 312 -0.33 14.21 16.48
C LYS A 312 0.20 12.92 15.87
N LEU A 313 -0.66 12.14 15.20
CA LEU A 313 -0.27 10.83 14.65
C LEU A 313 0.88 10.95 13.63
N SER A 314 0.93 12.06 12.90
CA SER A 314 2.00 12.37 11.94
C SER A 314 3.40 12.51 12.58
N SER A 315 3.49 12.69 13.91
CA SER A 315 4.76 12.80 14.63
C SER A 315 5.20 11.52 15.34
N LEU A 316 4.43 10.42 15.23
CA LEU A 316 4.68 9.17 15.96
C LEU A 316 5.34 8.07 15.13
N LEU A 317 5.25 8.18 13.82
CA LEU A 317 5.90 7.27 12.86
C LEU A 317 7.24 7.85 12.47
#